data_AF-A0A7R8ZPF1-F1
#
_entry.id   AF-A0A7R8ZPF1-F1
#
_cell.length_a   1.000
_cell.length_b   1.000
_cell.length_c   1.000
_cell.angle_alpha   90.00
_cell.angle_beta   90.00
_cell.angle_gamma   90.00
#
_symmetry.space_group_name_H-M   'P 1'
#
loop_
_entity.id
_entity.type
_entity.pdbx_description
1 polymer ?
#
loop_
_entity_poly.entity_id
_entity_poly.type
_entity_poly.pdbx_seq_one_letter_code
_entity_poly.pdbx_strand_id
1 'polypeptide(L)'
;MCPLLRPLKTRTIYVLFSAILWGTTNAKLFPYNPNTPLPEPQAPPGIPWPKPAGLYQTGEVLTIDPRGFAVMDAVLEAEGFPGPRAPRDLCSEILERAVERSRVSIESLRGQVGGPPMAPMATVILERNPGEDCSVVRRGAEFESYSIQTGLEDNEWYMVISSNSIWGILRGLETFSQLVWVNPSNRWTYTLNITSDEPRFAYRGLMLDTARHYLPLPDILRELDAMSWNKFNVFHWHLTDDQSFPYQSKVFPDLVKGAYTPEMIYTVKDIQDVQDYARDRGIEVIIEIDTPSHSYAMGVGYKNWLTICYFNDTEPEQPDYPHHAARQNLDPISEQTYANMAILLGELQTEFNAQFLHLGMDEVREACWQSSPVIRQWMAEHGYNSTSQVQGYYINRILGLRNMERQNSILYQDPLDVGISVPLSSNDRTILIEVWKGENWQKRTTEITALGHQVINSACWYINYISYGEDWVKYYKCDPTDFEGTEAQKALVYGGEAALWGEFVDESNVHDRTWPRACTIAERLWSPPATGDWNAIEADARYRLDEMSRGRGISLPVQPIFNGFCEEPPLTQTSDNGIPPPGRLPLPLRFNNIIRRRFQPFPLYQHIPWDTPFILNNHIYRL
;
A
#
# COMPACT_ATOMS: atom_id res chain seq x y z
N MET A 1 -15.37 25.05 51.50
CA MET A 1 -16.17 24.44 52.58
C MET A 1 -16.24 22.95 52.33
N CYS A 2 -15.64 22.20 53.26
CA CYS A 2 -15.76 20.79 53.64
C CYS A 2 -16.16 19.64 52.66
N PRO A 3 -15.66 18.42 52.96
CA PRO A 3 -15.22 17.40 52.02
C PRO A 3 -16.00 16.08 52.20
N LEU A 4 -15.60 15.00 51.52
CA LEU A 4 -15.75 13.63 52.02
C LEU A 4 -14.81 12.68 51.25
N LEU A 5 -13.56 12.59 51.72
CA LEU A 5 -12.67 11.46 51.41
C LEU A 5 -12.62 10.58 52.67
N ARG A 6 -13.05 9.32 52.55
CA ARG A 6 -12.69 8.24 53.48
C ARG A 6 -11.61 7.36 52.85
N PRO A 7 -10.66 6.82 53.64
CA PRO A 7 -9.50 6.12 53.12
C PRO A 7 -9.85 4.66 52.79
N LEU A 8 -9.55 4.22 51.57
CA LEU A 8 -9.56 2.81 51.21
C LEU A 8 -8.32 2.12 51.83
N LYS A 9 -8.60 1.06 52.60
CA LYS A 9 -7.63 0.26 53.34
C LYS A 9 -6.60 -0.40 52.43
N THR A 10 -5.39 -0.49 52.97
CA THR A 10 -4.10 -0.97 52.46
C THR A 10 -4.04 -2.44 51.99
N ARG A 11 -5.15 -3.06 51.56
CA ARG A 11 -5.18 -4.44 51.04
C ARG A 11 -5.52 -4.59 49.57
N THR A 12 -5.91 -3.52 48.87
CA THR A 12 -6.22 -3.59 47.43
C THR A 12 -4.99 -3.36 46.53
N ILE A 13 -3.89 -2.82 47.07
CA ILE A 13 -2.68 -2.47 46.29
C ILE A 13 -1.81 -3.71 45.99
N TYR A 14 -1.88 -4.77 46.79
CA TYR A 14 -1.08 -5.99 46.56
C TYR A 14 -1.64 -6.93 45.48
N VAL A 15 -2.95 -6.86 45.17
CA VAL A 15 -3.57 -7.68 44.11
C VAL A 15 -3.41 -7.04 42.73
N LEU A 16 -3.31 -5.70 42.65
CA LEU A 16 -3.04 -5.00 41.39
C LEU A 16 -1.57 -5.05 40.99
N PHE A 17 -0.62 -5.02 41.93
CA PHE A 17 0.81 -5.12 41.59
C PHE A 17 1.26 -6.52 41.18
N SER A 18 0.64 -7.58 41.72
CA SER A 18 0.95 -8.96 41.29
C SER A 18 0.31 -9.33 39.95
N ALA A 19 -0.81 -8.70 39.57
CA ALA A 19 -1.39 -8.85 38.23
C ALA A 19 -0.60 -8.09 37.14
N ILE A 20 0.00 -6.94 37.46
CA ILE A 20 0.75 -6.12 36.50
C ILE A 20 2.17 -6.66 36.26
N LEU A 21 2.79 -7.31 37.25
CA LEU A 21 4.12 -7.92 37.11
C LEU A 21 4.13 -9.36 36.55
N TRP A 22 2.99 -10.04 36.49
CA TRP A 22 2.85 -11.33 35.79
C TRP A 22 2.26 -11.19 34.37
N GLY A 23 1.60 -10.07 34.07
CA GLY A 23 0.94 -9.85 32.77
C GLY A 23 1.84 -9.28 31.65
N THR A 24 3.10 -8.93 31.92
CA THR A 24 3.91 -8.11 31.00
C THR A 24 5.20 -8.76 30.48
N THR A 25 5.45 -10.05 30.74
CA THR A 25 6.66 -10.72 30.21
C THR A 25 6.42 -12.03 29.46
N ASN A 26 5.19 -12.52 29.30
CA ASN A 26 4.88 -13.65 28.42
C ASN A 26 3.39 -13.78 28.08
N ALA A 27 2.70 -12.66 27.87
CA ALA A 27 1.38 -12.71 27.22
C ALA A 27 1.59 -13.05 25.73
N LYS A 28 1.79 -14.33 25.43
CA LYS A 28 1.43 -14.85 24.11
C LYS A 28 -0.06 -14.58 23.99
N LEU A 29 -0.45 -13.65 23.12
CA LEU A 29 -1.80 -13.62 22.58
C LEU A 29 -2.01 -14.99 21.93
N PHE A 30 -2.60 -15.92 22.67
CA PHE A 30 -3.05 -17.18 22.11
C PHE A 30 -4.22 -16.85 21.19
N PRO A 31 -4.20 -17.24 19.91
CA PRO A 31 -5.37 -17.09 19.06
C PRO A 31 -6.52 -17.87 19.70
N TYR A 32 -7.60 -17.13 19.94
CA TYR A 32 -8.82 -17.62 20.55
C TYR A 32 -9.42 -18.74 19.68
N ASN A 33 -9.56 -19.94 20.26
CA ASN A 33 -10.18 -21.12 19.63
C ASN A 33 -11.57 -21.34 20.24
N PRO A 34 -12.63 -21.16 19.44
CA PRO A 34 -13.67 -22.19 19.37
C PRO A 34 -14.32 -22.35 17.98
N ASN A 35 -14.19 -23.57 17.43
CA ASN A 35 -15.10 -24.33 16.55
C ASN A 35 -15.30 -23.98 15.05
N THR A 36 -14.89 -24.97 14.24
CA THR A 36 -15.18 -25.37 12.83
C THR A 36 -15.03 -24.35 11.67
N PRO A 37 -14.45 -24.77 10.52
CA PRO A 37 -14.43 -23.99 9.28
C PRO A 37 -15.81 -23.44 8.90
N LEU A 38 -15.86 -22.41 8.04
CA LEU A 38 -17.10 -22.04 7.35
C LEU A 38 -17.82 -23.32 6.89
N PRO A 39 -19.11 -23.50 7.24
CA PRO A 39 -19.85 -24.68 6.80
C PRO A 39 -19.76 -24.78 5.28
N GLU A 40 -19.53 -26.00 4.79
CA GLU A 40 -19.28 -26.32 3.39
C GLU A 40 -20.02 -25.45 2.35
N PRO A 41 -19.42 -25.25 1.16
CA PRO A 41 -18.18 -25.87 0.66
C PRO A 41 -16.89 -25.15 1.08
N GLN A 42 -15.83 -25.90 1.41
CA GLN A 42 -14.48 -25.33 1.56
C GLN A 42 -13.91 -24.94 0.19
N ALA A 43 -13.08 -23.89 0.12
CA ALA A 43 -12.30 -23.60 -1.08
C ALA A 43 -11.48 -24.84 -1.48
N PRO A 44 -11.53 -25.28 -2.74
CA PRO A 44 -10.53 -26.21 -3.26
C PRO A 44 -9.14 -25.62 -2.96
N PRO A 45 -8.22 -26.37 -2.33
CA PRO A 45 -6.94 -25.81 -1.97
C PRO A 45 -6.11 -25.47 -3.23
N GLY A 46 -5.38 -24.36 -3.17
CA GLY A 46 -4.55 -23.89 -4.28
C GLY A 46 -5.33 -23.04 -5.29
N ILE A 47 -6.26 -22.20 -4.83
CA ILE A 47 -6.95 -21.24 -5.69
C ILE A 47 -6.30 -19.86 -5.59
N PRO A 48 -5.92 -19.24 -6.72
CA PRO A 48 -5.32 -17.92 -6.70
C PRO A 48 -6.29 -16.79 -6.31
N TRP A 49 -5.72 -15.77 -5.66
CA TRP A 49 -6.28 -14.44 -5.44
C TRP A 49 -5.28 -13.37 -5.91
N PRO A 50 -5.67 -12.40 -6.75
CA PRO A 50 -6.91 -12.32 -7.52
C PRO A 50 -7.17 -13.53 -8.42
N LYS A 51 -8.44 -13.76 -8.74
CA LYS A 51 -8.86 -14.79 -9.69
C LYS A 51 -8.31 -14.51 -11.10
N PRO A 52 -7.55 -15.44 -11.72
CA PRO A 52 -7.01 -15.23 -13.06
C PRO A 52 -8.09 -15.08 -14.12
N ALA A 53 -7.83 -14.32 -15.18
CA ALA A 53 -8.72 -14.19 -16.34
C ALA A 53 -8.96 -15.53 -17.04
N GLY A 54 -7.92 -16.36 -17.16
CA GLY A 54 -7.99 -17.74 -17.64
C GLY A 54 -7.25 -18.69 -16.72
N LEU A 55 -7.97 -19.58 -16.06
CA LEU A 55 -7.42 -20.68 -15.25
C LEU A 55 -8.15 -21.97 -15.59
N TYR A 56 -7.41 -22.94 -16.14
CA TYR A 56 -7.90 -24.30 -16.35
C TYR A 56 -7.10 -25.26 -15.48
N GLN A 57 -7.76 -25.86 -14.49
CA GLN A 57 -7.16 -26.90 -13.65
C GLN A 57 -7.56 -28.28 -14.20
N THR A 58 -6.57 -29.16 -14.34
CA THR A 58 -6.78 -30.53 -14.85
C THR A 58 -7.40 -31.47 -13.81
N GLY A 59 -7.31 -31.11 -12.53
CA GLY A 59 -7.67 -31.96 -11.38
C GLY A 59 -6.55 -32.91 -10.93
N GLU A 60 -5.47 -33.01 -11.70
CA GLU A 60 -4.27 -33.76 -11.31
C GLU A 60 -3.37 -32.90 -10.40
N VAL A 61 -2.64 -33.57 -9.51
CA VAL A 61 -1.73 -32.90 -8.56
C VAL A 61 -0.36 -33.55 -8.54
N LEU A 62 0.67 -32.73 -8.34
CA LEU A 62 2.06 -33.16 -8.19
C LEU A 62 2.53 -32.92 -6.76
N THR A 63 3.27 -33.86 -6.19
CA THR A 63 4.00 -33.62 -4.93
C THR A 63 5.35 -32.98 -5.26
N ILE A 64 5.71 -31.92 -4.54
CA ILE A 64 6.82 -31.04 -4.93
C ILE A 64 7.79 -30.82 -3.77
N ASP A 65 9.06 -30.55 -4.07
CA ASP A 65 10.04 -30.04 -3.10
C ASP A 65 10.45 -28.61 -3.49
N PRO A 66 9.95 -27.57 -2.80
CA PRO A 66 10.25 -26.18 -3.14
C PRO A 66 11.73 -25.82 -2.98
N ARG A 67 12.50 -26.63 -2.24
CA ARG A 67 13.94 -26.44 -2.06
C ARG A 67 14.76 -26.88 -3.28
N GLY A 68 14.15 -27.70 -4.14
CA GLY A 68 14.76 -28.24 -5.35
C GLY A 68 14.52 -27.40 -6.60
N PHE A 69 13.76 -26.30 -6.52
CA PHE A 69 13.48 -25.46 -7.68
C PHE A 69 14.76 -24.82 -8.22
N ALA A 70 15.23 -25.31 -9.36
CA ALA A 70 16.12 -24.55 -10.22
C ALA A 70 15.29 -23.46 -10.91
N VAL A 71 15.71 -22.20 -10.88
CA VAL A 71 15.07 -21.16 -11.68
C VAL A 71 16.02 -20.72 -12.77
N MET A 72 15.56 -20.84 -14.02
CA MET A 72 16.31 -20.47 -15.21
C MET A 72 15.69 -19.21 -15.80
N ASP A 73 16.40 -18.09 -15.71
CA ASP A 73 16.10 -16.86 -16.45
C ASP A 73 16.53 -17.05 -17.91
N ALA A 74 15.55 -17.28 -18.77
CA ALA A 74 15.72 -17.50 -20.19
C ALA A 74 15.21 -16.27 -20.96
N VAL A 75 16.08 -15.70 -21.80
CA VAL A 75 15.70 -14.59 -22.68
C VAL A 75 15.24 -15.16 -24.01
N LEU A 76 14.02 -14.84 -24.41
CA LEU A 76 13.47 -15.27 -25.69
C LEU A 76 14.22 -14.56 -26.83
N GLU A 77 14.92 -15.31 -27.68
CA GLU A 77 15.48 -14.77 -28.92
C GLU A 77 14.38 -14.69 -30.00
N ALA A 78 14.63 -13.91 -31.06
CA ALA A 78 13.67 -13.63 -32.13
C ALA A 78 13.12 -14.89 -32.87
N GLU A 79 13.66 -16.08 -32.60
CA GLU A 79 13.24 -17.36 -33.18
C GLU A 79 12.46 -18.28 -32.22
N GLY A 80 12.03 -17.79 -31.05
CA GLY A 80 11.07 -18.50 -30.19
C GLY A 80 11.64 -19.73 -29.44
N PHE A 81 12.97 -19.88 -29.39
CA PHE A 81 13.64 -20.81 -28.50
C PHE A 81 14.31 -20.06 -27.33
N PRO A 82 14.31 -20.61 -26.10
CA PRO A 82 14.98 -19.99 -24.96
C PRO A 82 16.48 -19.86 -25.25
N GLY A 83 16.99 -18.62 -25.22
CA GLY A 83 18.40 -18.30 -25.44
C GLY A 83 19.30 -18.59 -24.23
N PRO A 84 20.63 -18.37 -24.35
CA PRO A 84 21.55 -18.50 -23.22
C PRO A 84 21.19 -17.59 -22.05
N ARG A 85 21.64 -17.95 -20.83
CA ARG A 85 21.39 -17.22 -19.58
C ARG A 85 21.61 -15.70 -19.75
N ALA A 86 20.64 -14.90 -19.30
CA ALA A 86 20.69 -13.45 -19.40
C ALA A 86 22.00 -12.87 -18.80
N PRO A 87 22.61 -11.82 -19.42
CA PRO A 87 23.66 -11.04 -18.78
C PRO A 87 23.16 -10.47 -17.45
N ARG A 88 24.03 -10.37 -16.43
CA ARG A 88 23.65 -9.86 -15.10
C ARG A 88 23.31 -8.36 -15.18
N ASP A 89 22.05 -8.06 -15.39
CA ASP A 89 21.47 -6.72 -15.44
C ASP A 89 20.49 -6.50 -14.25
N LEU A 90 19.95 -5.29 -14.12
CA LEU A 90 19.00 -4.96 -13.06
C LEU A 90 17.74 -5.86 -13.10
N CYS A 91 17.29 -6.25 -14.29
CA CYS A 91 16.13 -7.10 -14.47
C CYS A 91 16.38 -8.50 -13.88
N SER A 92 17.51 -9.12 -14.20
CA SER A 92 17.89 -10.42 -13.65
C SER A 92 18.08 -10.36 -12.13
N GLU A 93 18.62 -9.26 -11.59
CA GLU A 93 18.70 -9.06 -10.14
C GLU A 93 17.34 -8.97 -9.45
N ILE A 94 16.36 -8.30 -10.07
CA ILE A 94 14.97 -8.23 -9.58
C ILE A 94 14.35 -9.63 -9.58
N LEU A 95 14.52 -10.38 -10.67
CA LEU A 95 14.00 -11.74 -10.81
C LEU A 95 14.62 -12.70 -9.79
N GLU A 96 15.94 -12.66 -9.56
CA GLU A 96 16.60 -13.46 -8.53
C GLU A 96 15.98 -13.21 -7.14
N ARG A 97 15.75 -11.93 -6.79
CA ARG A 97 15.09 -11.57 -5.53
C ARG A 97 13.63 -12.03 -5.48
N ALA A 98 12.91 -11.97 -6.60
CA ALA A 98 11.52 -12.40 -6.68
C ALA A 98 11.36 -13.91 -6.49
N VAL A 99 12.22 -14.69 -7.15
CA VAL A 99 12.29 -16.15 -7.00
C VAL A 99 12.52 -16.53 -5.55
N GLU A 100 13.48 -15.89 -4.89
CA GLU A 100 13.78 -16.16 -3.48
C GLU A 100 12.57 -15.85 -2.58
N ARG A 101 11.86 -14.74 -2.82
CA ARG A 101 10.63 -14.42 -2.09
C ARG A 101 9.53 -15.46 -2.31
N SER A 102 9.32 -15.91 -3.55
CA SER A 102 8.35 -16.97 -3.86
C SER A 102 8.71 -18.30 -3.19
N ARG A 103 10.01 -18.65 -3.14
CA ARG A 103 10.50 -19.84 -2.42
C ARG A 103 10.19 -19.75 -0.92
N VAL A 104 10.55 -18.63 -0.28
CA VAL A 104 10.29 -18.41 1.15
C VAL A 104 8.78 -18.43 1.45
N SER A 105 7.98 -17.85 0.56
CA SER A 105 6.52 -17.91 0.62
C SER A 105 6.00 -19.35 0.65
N ILE A 106 6.43 -20.20 -0.28
CA ILE A 106 5.98 -21.60 -0.35
C ILE A 106 6.45 -22.41 0.87
N GLU A 107 7.68 -22.20 1.32
CA GLU A 107 8.25 -22.87 2.51
C GLU A 107 7.49 -22.50 3.79
N SER A 108 6.93 -21.30 3.86
CA SER A 108 6.13 -20.84 5.00
C SER A 108 4.88 -21.68 5.26
N LEU A 109 4.40 -22.43 4.26
CA LEU A 109 3.29 -23.38 4.36
C LEU A 109 3.63 -24.64 5.19
N ARG A 110 4.92 -24.92 5.45
CA ARG A 110 5.42 -26.01 6.33
C ARG A 110 5.03 -27.44 5.93
N GLY A 111 4.92 -27.71 4.63
CA GLY A 111 4.79 -29.07 4.10
C GLY A 111 6.05 -29.93 4.31
N GLN A 112 5.92 -31.24 4.12
CA GLN A 112 7.02 -32.21 4.15
C GLN A 112 7.34 -32.72 2.74
N VAL A 113 8.55 -33.26 2.57
CA VAL A 113 9.03 -33.85 1.31
C VAL A 113 8.81 -35.35 1.25
N GLY A 114 8.47 -35.84 0.05
CA GLY A 114 8.47 -37.26 -0.34
C GLY A 114 7.10 -37.77 -0.79
N GLY A 115 6.99 -39.06 -1.12
CA GLY A 115 5.71 -39.75 -1.40
C GLY A 115 5.52 -40.06 -2.90
N PRO A 116 5.14 -41.29 -3.29
CA PRO A 116 4.92 -41.62 -4.70
C PRO A 116 3.62 -41.02 -5.27
N PRO A 117 3.62 -40.57 -6.53
CA PRO A 117 4.78 -40.41 -7.39
C PRO A 117 5.58 -39.16 -6.98
N MET A 118 6.85 -39.35 -6.64
CA MET A 118 7.80 -38.25 -6.53
C MET A 118 8.09 -37.82 -7.96
N ALA A 119 7.52 -36.71 -8.40
CA ALA A 119 8.16 -35.90 -9.41
C ALA A 119 9.28 -35.15 -8.67
N PRO A 120 10.58 -35.42 -8.89
CA PRO A 120 11.54 -34.35 -8.73
C PRO A 120 11.04 -33.22 -9.66
N MET A 121 10.35 -32.21 -9.12
CA MET A 121 9.92 -31.10 -9.96
C MET A 121 11.17 -30.32 -10.35
N ALA A 122 11.52 -30.42 -11.61
CA ALA A 122 12.78 -29.96 -12.19
C ALA A 122 12.51 -28.69 -12.98
N THR A 123 12.83 -27.56 -12.38
CA THR A 123 12.99 -26.28 -13.08
C THR A 123 11.72 -25.45 -13.31
N VAL A 124 11.76 -24.21 -12.81
CA VAL A 124 10.88 -23.11 -13.24
C VAL A 124 11.65 -22.29 -14.27
N ILE A 125 11.12 -22.21 -15.48
CA ILE A 125 11.70 -21.42 -16.58
C ILE A 125 10.97 -20.08 -16.62
N LEU A 126 11.72 -18.99 -16.53
CA LEU A 126 11.21 -17.63 -16.67
C LEU A 126 11.57 -17.13 -18.06
N GLU A 127 10.57 -16.84 -18.89
CA GLU A 127 10.79 -16.39 -20.27
C GLU A 127 10.37 -14.93 -20.44
N ARG A 128 11.30 -14.09 -20.91
CA ARG A 128 11.07 -12.66 -21.16
C ARG A 128 11.71 -12.16 -22.45
N ASN A 129 11.22 -11.03 -22.96
CA ASN A 129 11.84 -10.33 -24.08
C ASN A 129 13.16 -9.63 -23.67
N PRO A 130 14.15 -9.52 -24.57
CA PRO A 130 15.40 -8.81 -24.32
C PRO A 130 15.21 -7.28 -24.30
N GLY A 131 16.14 -6.57 -23.63
CA GLY A 131 16.28 -5.12 -23.75
C GLY A 131 15.29 -4.27 -22.94
N GLU A 132 14.63 -4.86 -21.94
CA GLU A 132 13.74 -4.13 -21.04
C GLU A 132 14.50 -3.18 -20.10
N ASP A 133 14.00 -1.95 -19.95
CA ASP A 133 14.47 -1.02 -18.92
C ASP A 133 13.71 -1.25 -17.61
N CYS A 134 14.33 -1.99 -16.69
CA CYS A 134 13.77 -2.31 -15.38
C CYS A 134 14.03 -1.24 -14.31
N SER A 135 14.54 -0.06 -14.68
CA SER A 135 14.71 1.06 -13.75
C SER A 135 13.39 1.77 -13.42
N VAL A 136 12.41 1.65 -14.32
CA VAL A 136 11.06 2.22 -14.22
C VAL A 136 10.03 1.08 -14.25
N VAL A 137 9.13 1.05 -13.27
CA VAL A 137 8.02 0.08 -13.25
C VAL A 137 7.05 0.42 -14.37
N ARG A 138 6.74 -0.55 -15.24
CA ARG A 138 5.72 -0.40 -16.27
C ARG A 138 4.45 -1.16 -15.89
N ARG A 139 3.30 -0.68 -16.36
CA ARG A 139 1.97 -1.10 -15.90
C ARG A 139 1.04 -1.28 -17.08
N GLY A 140 0.05 -2.16 -16.96
CA GLY A 140 -0.90 -2.47 -18.03
C GLY A 140 -0.75 -3.91 -18.53
N ALA A 141 -1.77 -4.40 -19.25
CA ALA A 141 -1.81 -5.77 -19.74
C ALA A 141 -0.62 -6.12 -20.64
N GLU A 142 -0.10 -5.15 -21.39
CA GLU A 142 1.06 -5.31 -22.26
C GLU A 142 2.36 -5.65 -21.50
N PHE A 143 2.46 -5.27 -20.23
CA PHE A 143 3.64 -5.50 -19.39
C PHE A 143 3.39 -6.54 -18.27
N GLU A 144 2.15 -6.68 -17.82
CA GLU A 144 1.80 -7.47 -16.63
C GLU A 144 1.07 -8.78 -16.96
N SER A 145 0.77 -9.05 -18.25
CA SER A 145 0.24 -10.34 -18.69
C SER A 145 1.29 -11.45 -18.56
N TYR A 146 0.83 -12.66 -18.26
CA TYR A 146 1.69 -13.84 -18.18
C TYR A 146 0.91 -15.12 -18.48
N SER A 147 1.65 -16.19 -18.75
CA SER A 147 1.10 -17.55 -18.81
C SER A 147 1.89 -18.50 -17.92
N ILE A 148 1.21 -19.49 -17.34
CA ILE A 148 1.83 -20.59 -16.59
C ILE A 148 1.43 -21.89 -17.29
N GLN A 149 2.43 -22.69 -17.66
CA GLN A 149 2.23 -23.98 -18.29
C GLN A 149 3.09 -25.03 -17.60
N THR A 150 2.55 -26.25 -17.50
CA THR A 150 3.25 -27.40 -16.94
C THR A 150 3.51 -28.39 -18.07
N GLY A 151 4.75 -28.84 -18.22
CA GLY A 151 5.18 -29.80 -19.23
C GLY A 151 5.89 -31.01 -18.61
N LEU A 152 5.99 -32.09 -19.39
CA LEU A 152 6.68 -33.31 -19.02
C LEU A 152 7.61 -33.71 -20.17
N GLU A 153 8.91 -33.68 -19.92
CA GLU A 153 9.94 -34.08 -20.89
C GLU A 153 10.92 -35.03 -20.19
N ASP A 154 11.29 -36.14 -20.85
CA ASP A 154 12.22 -37.14 -20.29
C ASP A 154 11.86 -37.67 -18.87
N ASN A 155 10.56 -37.77 -18.55
CA ASN A 155 10.00 -38.10 -17.22
C ASN A 155 10.26 -37.05 -16.12
N GLU A 156 10.71 -35.86 -16.48
CA GLU A 156 10.92 -34.73 -15.58
C GLU A 156 9.84 -33.66 -15.83
N TRP A 157 9.17 -33.25 -14.76
CA TRP A 157 8.16 -32.20 -14.82
C TRP A 157 8.84 -30.84 -14.76
N TYR A 158 8.51 -29.95 -15.70
CA TYR A 158 8.97 -28.57 -15.71
C TYR A 158 7.78 -27.60 -15.75
N MET A 159 8.00 -26.38 -15.27
CA MET A 159 7.00 -25.31 -15.31
C MET A 159 7.58 -24.10 -16.00
N VAL A 160 6.80 -23.50 -16.89
CA VAL A 160 7.20 -22.30 -17.63
C VAL A 160 6.28 -21.16 -17.22
N ILE A 161 6.89 -20.06 -16.78
CA ILE A 161 6.23 -18.77 -16.60
C ILE A 161 6.76 -17.86 -17.70
N SER A 162 5.90 -17.53 -18.67
CA SER A 162 6.28 -16.69 -19.81
C SER A 162 5.53 -15.36 -19.76
N SER A 163 6.24 -14.27 -20.02
CA SER A 163 5.67 -12.92 -20.13
C SER A 163 6.49 -12.06 -21.07
N ASN A 164 5.89 -10.99 -21.61
CA ASN A 164 6.62 -10.01 -22.42
C ASN A 164 7.58 -9.14 -21.61
N SER A 165 7.43 -9.12 -20.29
CA SER A 165 8.16 -8.22 -19.39
C SER A 165 8.38 -8.89 -18.03
N ILE A 166 9.41 -8.46 -17.30
CA ILE A 166 9.63 -8.92 -15.93
C ILE A 166 8.42 -8.66 -15.01
N TRP A 167 7.62 -7.63 -15.28
CA TRP A 167 6.51 -7.26 -14.41
C TRP A 167 5.44 -8.35 -14.42
N GLY A 168 5.10 -8.91 -15.58
CA GLY A 168 4.22 -10.07 -15.70
C GLY A 168 4.82 -11.34 -15.11
N ILE A 169 6.13 -11.55 -15.20
CA ILE A 169 6.82 -12.65 -14.47
C ILE A 169 6.62 -12.53 -12.96
N LEU A 170 6.71 -11.33 -12.38
CA LEU A 170 6.45 -11.12 -10.95
C LEU A 170 5.00 -11.51 -10.59
N ARG A 171 4.02 -11.19 -11.44
CA ARG A 171 2.60 -11.58 -11.24
C ARG A 171 2.41 -13.09 -11.34
N GLY A 172 3.07 -13.72 -12.31
CA GLY A 172 3.04 -15.17 -12.51
C GLY A 172 3.69 -15.94 -11.36
N LEU A 173 4.80 -15.44 -10.82
CA LEU A 173 5.45 -16.01 -9.63
C LEU A 173 4.57 -15.95 -8.38
N GLU A 174 3.78 -14.88 -8.22
CA GLU A 174 2.79 -14.79 -7.13
C GLU A 174 1.68 -15.84 -7.31
N THR A 175 1.07 -15.93 -8.50
CA THR A 175 0.05 -16.94 -8.81
C THR A 175 0.59 -18.36 -8.65
N PHE A 176 1.81 -18.62 -9.10
CA PHE A 176 2.49 -19.90 -8.89
C PHE A 176 2.59 -20.25 -7.40
N SER A 177 2.96 -19.27 -6.55
CA SER A 177 3.06 -19.51 -5.10
C SER A 177 1.72 -19.87 -4.46
N GLN A 178 0.61 -19.38 -5.01
CA GLN A 178 -0.75 -19.65 -4.53
C GLN A 178 -1.31 -20.98 -5.05
N LEU A 179 -0.81 -21.49 -6.19
CA LEU A 179 -1.14 -22.81 -6.71
C LEU A 179 -0.47 -23.96 -5.95
N VAL A 180 0.49 -23.64 -5.08
CA VAL A 180 1.13 -24.58 -4.16
C VAL A 180 0.42 -24.55 -2.82
N TRP A 181 0.01 -25.73 -2.34
CA TRP A 181 -0.70 -25.91 -1.08
C TRP A 181 -0.18 -27.14 -0.34
N VAL A 182 -0.64 -27.34 0.90
CA VAL A 182 -0.26 -28.51 1.71
C VAL A 182 -1.43 -29.47 1.81
N ASN A 183 -1.24 -30.70 1.32
CA ASN A 183 -2.30 -31.71 1.32
C ASN A 183 -2.53 -32.35 2.70
N PRO A 184 -3.60 -33.14 2.90
CA PRO A 184 -3.90 -33.79 4.18
C PRO A 184 -2.81 -34.76 4.68
N SER A 185 -1.88 -35.18 3.81
CA SER A 185 -0.70 -35.97 4.18
C SER A 185 0.50 -35.09 4.55
N ASN A 186 0.27 -33.79 4.77
CA ASN A 186 1.26 -32.76 5.07
C ASN A 186 2.36 -32.66 4.00
N ARG A 187 2.00 -32.70 2.71
CA ARG A 187 2.95 -32.59 1.58
C ARG A 187 2.69 -31.37 0.73
N TRP A 188 3.75 -30.69 0.33
CA TRP A 188 3.63 -29.65 -0.69
C TRP A 188 3.12 -30.26 -1.98
N THR A 189 2.02 -29.69 -2.45
CA THR A 189 1.24 -30.18 -3.56
C THR A 189 0.99 -29.02 -4.51
N TYR A 190 1.19 -29.26 -5.80
CA TYR A 190 0.91 -28.31 -6.87
C TYR A 190 -0.23 -28.84 -7.73
N THR A 191 -1.20 -27.97 -8.01
CA THR A 191 -2.33 -28.31 -8.88
C THR A 191 -1.96 -28.05 -10.34
N LEU A 192 -1.96 -29.11 -11.17
CA LEU A 192 -1.65 -29.00 -12.59
C LEU A 192 -2.65 -28.09 -13.30
N ASN A 193 -2.13 -27.05 -13.95
CA ASN A 193 -2.95 -26.01 -14.56
C ASN A 193 -2.35 -25.49 -15.87
N ILE A 194 -3.23 -24.85 -16.65
CA ILE A 194 -2.90 -23.91 -17.70
C ILE A 194 -3.48 -22.57 -17.27
N THR A 195 -2.62 -21.56 -17.12
CA THR A 195 -3.01 -20.21 -16.74
C THR A 195 -2.63 -19.24 -17.84
N SER A 196 -3.55 -18.36 -18.21
CA SER A 196 -3.32 -17.18 -19.04
C SER A 196 -4.01 -16.01 -18.37
N ASP A 197 -3.26 -15.01 -17.96
CA ASP A 197 -3.77 -13.98 -17.06
C ASP A 197 -3.22 -12.60 -17.39
N GLU A 198 -4.03 -11.58 -17.14
CA GLU A 198 -3.72 -10.18 -17.38
C GLU A 198 -4.59 -9.29 -16.50
N PRO A 199 -4.12 -8.09 -16.11
CA PRO A 199 -4.93 -7.15 -15.37
C PRO A 199 -6.00 -6.50 -16.26
N ARG A 200 -7.21 -6.34 -15.72
CA ARG A 200 -8.28 -5.54 -16.33
C ARG A 200 -7.95 -4.05 -16.42
N PHE A 201 -7.27 -3.50 -15.41
CA PHE A 201 -6.90 -2.08 -15.37
C PHE A 201 -5.41 -1.88 -15.13
N ALA A 202 -4.84 -0.84 -15.74
CA ALA A 202 -3.42 -0.51 -15.62
C ALA A 202 -3.06 0.12 -14.27
N TYR A 203 -3.95 0.92 -13.67
CA TYR A 203 -3.74 1.53 -12.36
C TYR A 203 -4.45 0.75 -11.26
N ARG A 204 -3.67 0.18 -10.34
CA ARG A 204 -4.19 -0.55 -9.18
C ARG A 204 -3.47 -0.04 -7.94
N GLY A 205 -4.10 0.92 -7.28
CA GLY A 205 -3.50 1.70 -6.20
C GLY A 205 -3.90 1.26 -4.80
N LEU A 206 -2.97 1.47 -3.86
CA LEU A 206 -3.24 1.61 -2.43
C LEU A 206 -2.67 2.95 -1.99
N MET A 207 -3.52 3.81 -1.43
CA MET A 207 -3.12 5.07 -0.82
C MET A 207 -2.84 4.86 0.67
N LEU A 208 -1.66 5.30 1.15
CA LEU A 208 -1.42 5.46 2.59
C LEU A 208 -1.13 6.92 2.91
N ASP A 209 -1.84 7.43 3.90
CA ASP A 209 -1.63 8.74 4.49
C ASP A 209 -0.66 8.64 5.66
N THR A 210 0.49 9.30 5.50
CA THR A 210 1.55 9.35 6.51
C THR A 210 1.72 10.72 7.15
N ALA A 211 0.81 11.64 6.84
CA ALA A 211 0.81 12.99 7.35
C ALA A 211 -0.11 13.14 8.56
N ARG A 212 -1.30 12.52 8.53
CA ARG A 212 -2.25 12.51 9.66
C ARG A 212 -1.73 11.69 10.84
N HIS A 213 -0.99 10.62 10.56
CA HIS A 213 -0.13 9.93 11.52
C HIS A 213 1.10 9.40 10.80
N TYR A 214 2.25 9.42 11.45
CA TYR A 214 3.48 8.86 10.89
C TYR A 214 3.42 7.33 10.84
N LEU A 215 3.83 6.74 9.71
CA LEU A 215 4.01 5.29 9.58
C LEU A 215 5.52 4.94 9.53
N PRO A 216 6.03 4.07 10.42
CA PRO A 216 7.40 3.60 10.33
C PRO A 216 7.66 2.88 9.00
N LEU A 217 8.88 3.02 8.47
CA LEU A 217 9.29 2.33 7.24
C LEU A 217 8.99 0.81 7.27
N PRO A 218 9.26 0.06 8.37
CA PRO A 218 8.94 -1.37 8.40
C PRO A 218 7.47 -1.70 8.12
N ASP A 219 6.54 -0.82 8.49
CA ASP A 219 5.11 -1.03 8.25
C ASP A 219 4.76 -0.70 6.80
N ILE A 220 5.31 0.37 6.22
CA ILE A 220 5.20 0.67 4.77
C ILE A 220 5.75 -0.50 3.93
N LEU A 221 6.90 -1.06 4.30
CA LEU A 221 7.48 -2.20 3.56
C LEU A 221 6.60 -3.46 3.63
N ARG A 222 5.91 -3.69 4.77
CA ARG A 222 4.95 -4.80 4.90
C ARG A 222 3.70 -4.59 4.07
N GLU A 223 3.21 -3.36 3.98
CA GLU A 223 2.11 -3.00 3.08
C GLU A 223 2.49 -3.27 1.62
N LEU A 224 3.72 -2.91 1.21
CA LEU A 224 4.24 -3.23 -0.13
C LEU A 224 4.35 -4.74 -0.40
N ASP A 225 4.69 -5.55 0.61
CA ASP A 225 4.66 -7.02 0.48
C ASP A 225 3.24 -7.51 0.21
N ALA A 226 2.23 -7.05 0.97
CA ALA A 226 0.85 -7.46 0.76
C ALA A 226 0.21 -6.92 -0.51
N MET A 227 0.59 -5.71 -0.93
CA MET A 227 0.26 -5.18 -2.25
C MET A 227 0.75 -6.13 -3.35
N SER A 228 1.99 -6.62 -3.25
CA SER A 228 2.56 -7.58 -4.20
C SER A 228 1.77 -8.89 -4.22
N TRP A 229 1.38 -9.42 -3.07
CA TRP A 229 0.58 -10.66 -2.99
C TRP A 229 -0.79 -10.52 -3.65
N ASN A 230 -1.34 -9.30 -3.66
CA ASN A 230 -2.63 -8.97 -4.25
C ASN A 230 -2.54 -8.36 -5.65
N LYS A 231 -1.34 -8.29 -6.25
CA LYS A 231 -1.09 -7.72 -7.58
C LYS A 231 -1.48 -6.24 -7.73
N PHE A 232 -1.50 -5.47 -6.63
CA PHE A 232 -1.44 -4.00 -6.70
C PHE A 232 -0.11 -3.57 -7.32
N ASN A 233 -0.10 -2.44 -8.03
CA ASN A 233 1.08 -1.96 -8.75
C ASN A 233 1.37 -0.47 -8.55
N VAL A 234 0.57 0.23 -7.74
CA VAL A 234 0.81 1.62 -7.36
C VAL A 234 0.69 1.78 -5.85
N PHE A 235 1.74 2.30 -5.23
CA PHE A 235 1.70 2.83 -3.89
C PHE A 235 1.56 4.35 -4.00
N HIS A 236 0.37 4.87 -3.72
CA HIS A 236 0.13 6.30 -3.61
C HIS A 236 0.48 6.72 -2.18
N TRP A 237 1.57 7.46 -2.05
CA TRP A 237 2.05 7.94 -0.77
C TRP A 237 1.59 9.38 -0.54
N HIS A 238 0.48 9.52 0.18
CA HIS A 238 0.01 10.81 0.70
C HIS A 238 0.96 11.26 1.82
N LEU A 239 1.96 12.04 1.43
CA LEU A 239 3.19 12.24 2.21
C LEU A 239 3.07 13.43 3.17
N THR A 240 2.25 14.43 2.85
CA THR A 240 2.14 15.68 3.61
C THR A 240 0.71 16.19 3.62
N ASP A 241 0.30 16.79 4.74
CA ASP A 241 -1.04 17.38 4.92
C ASP A 241 -0.97 18.54 5.95
N ASP A 242 -2.11 19.04 6.40
CA ASP A 242 -2.24 20.06 7.44
C ASP A 242 -1.54 19.64 8.75
N GLN A 243 -1.61 18.37 9.14
CA GLN A 243 -1.19 17.90 10.46
C GLN A 243 0.32 17.67 10.56
N SER A 244 0.99 17.25 9.48
CA SER A 244 2.45 17.14 9.49
C SER A 244 3.12 17.19 8.11
N PHE A 245 4.39 17.60 8.12
CA PHE A 245 5.30 17.56 6.98
C PHE A 245 6.51 16.67 7.32
N PRO A 246 6.41 15.34 7.18
CA PRO A 246 7.46 14.41 7.56
C PRO A 246 8.60 14.32 6.54
N TYR A 247 8.43 14.84 5.32
CA TYR A 247 9.46 14.78 4.28
C TYR A 247 10.64 15.73 4.57
N GLN A 248 11.87 15.21 4.57
CA GLN A 248 13.08 16.02 4.67
C GLN A 248 13.56 16.47 3.29
N SER A 249 13.03 17.60 2.82
CA SER A 249 13.48 18.24 1.59
C SER A 249 14.94 18.72 1.69
N LYS A 250 15.70 18.51 0.61
CA LYS A 250 17.08 19.00 0.47
C LYS A 250 17.14 20.50 0.24
N VAL A 251 16.23 21.05 -0.56
CA VAL A 251 16.22 22.47 -0.94
C VAL A 251 15.46 23.34 0.06
N PHE A 252 14.50 22.77 0.79
CA PHE A 252 13.71 23.44 1.82
C PHE A 252 13.82 22.70 3.17
N PRO A 253 14.99 22.70 3.83
CA PRO A 253 15.25 21.90 5.02
C PRO A 253 14.37 22.27 6.22
N ASP A 254 13.81 23.48 6.24
CA ASP A 254 12.94 23.92 7.33
C ASP A 254 11.50 23.39 7.21
N LEU A 255 11.09 22.78 6.08
CA LEU A 255 9.76 22.16 5.96
C LEU A 255 9.57 21.05 6.99
N VAL A 256 10.63 20.31 7.31
CA VAL A 256 10.60 19.22 8.31
C VAL A 256 10.29 19.71 9.73
N LYS A 257 10.32 21.03 9.99
CA LYS A 257 9.82 21.59 11.25
C LYS A 257 8.32 21.36 11.44
N GLY A 258 7.60 21.07 10.36
CA GLY A 258 6.21 20.62 10.39
C GLY A 258 6.02 19.14 10.72
N ALA A 259 7.08 18.34 10.89
CA ALA A 259 6.94 16.96 11.36
C ALA A 259 6.52 16.90 12.84
N TYR A 260 5.87 15.80 13.25
CA TYR A 260 5.45 15.61 14.65
C TYR A 260 6.63 15.62 15.64
N THR A 261 7.72 14.96 15.27
CA THR A 261 8.97 14.89 16.04
C THR A 261 10.16 14.83 15.08
N PRO A 262 11.38 15.18 15.52
CA PRO A 262 12.59 15.03 14.71
C PRO A 262 12.86 13.60 14.23
N GLU A 263 12.31 12.59 14.91
CA GLU A 263 12.48 11.17 14.57
C GLU A 263 11.44 10.66 13.56
N MET A 264 10.25 11.28 13.52
CA MET A 264 9.12 10.93 12.64
C MET A 264 9.24 11.63 11.29
N ILE A 265 10.35 11.37 10.60
CA ILE A 265 10.67 11.98 9.31
C ILE A 265 11.05 10.91 8.28
N TYR A 266 10.84 11.23 7.00
CA TYR A 266 11.32 10.46 5.86
C TYR A 266 12.42 11.24 5.15
N THR A 267 13.63 10.70 5.16
CA THR A 267 14.73 11.27 4.38
C THR A 267 14.62 10.90 2.92
N VAL A 268 15.29 11.64 2.03
CA VAL A 268 15.37 11.26 0.61
C VAL A 268 15.87 9.82 0.43
N LYS A 269 16.81 9.38 1.26
CA LYS A 269 17.33 8.01 1.22
C LYS A 269 16.27 6.97 1.60
N ASP A 270 15.44 7.29 2.60
CA ASP A 270 14.36 6.42 3.05
C ASP A 270 13.33 6.21 1.93
N ILE A 271 12.90 7.30 1.27
CA ILE A 271 11.96 7.22 0.15
C ILE A 271 12.57 6.45 -1.03
N GLN A 272 13.84 6.70 -1.38
CA GLN A 272 14.54 5.93 -2.41
C GLN A 272 14.66 4.44 -2.08
N ASP A 273 14.91 4.08 -0.81
CA ASP A 273 14.92 2.68 -0.37
C ASP A 273 13.53 2.03 -0.48
N VAL A 274 12.46 2.79 -0.20
CA VAL A 274 11.07 2.34 -0.41
C VAL A 274 10.79 2.15 -1.90
N GLN A 275 11.23 3.07 -2.78
CA GLN A 275 11.09 2.93 -4.23
C GLN A 275 11.81 1.70 -4.77
N ASP A 276 13.05 1.45 -4.33
CA ASP A 276 13.80 0.24 -4.71
C ASP A 276 13.08 -1.03 -4.24
N TYR A 277 12.56 -1.04 -3.01
CA TYR A 277 11.83 -2.19 -2.44
C TYR A 277 10.50 -2.45 -3.15
N ALA A 278 9.78 -1.38 -3.51
CA ALA A 278 8.54 -1.43 -4.28
C ALA A 278 8.79 -1.91 -5.72
N ARG A 279 9.85 -1.41 -6.37
CA ARG A 279 10.24 -1.82 -7.72
C ARG A 279 10.56 -3.30 -7.81
N ASP A 280 11.22 -3.86 -6.80
CA ASP A 280 11.46 -5.31 -6.72
C ASP A 280 10.17 -6.14 -6.76
N ARG A 281 9.02 -5.52 -6.47
CA ARG A 281 7.66 -6.10 -6.48
C ARG A 281 6.80 -5.59 -7.65
N GLY A 282 7.38 -4.82 -8.57
CA GLY A 282 6.65 -4.19 -9.65
C GLY A 282 5.61 -3.19 -9.16
N ILE A 283 5.91 -2.44 -8.09
CA ILE A 283 5.05 -1.39 -7.55
C ILE A 283 5.72 -0.04 -7.80
N GLU A 284 5.01 0.86 -8.47
CA GLU A 284 5.41 2.26 -8.61
C GLU A 284 5.04 3.04 -7.35
N VAL A 285 5.93 3.90 -6.85
CA VAL A 285 5.65 4.79 -5.71
C VAL A 285 5.37 6.19 -6.25
N ILE A 286 4.12 6.63 -6.13
CA ILE A 286 3.68 7.98 -6.48
C ILE A 286 3.68 8.81 -5.20
N ILE A 287 4.35 9.95 -5.23
CA ILE A 287 4.35 10.89 -4.10
C ILE A 287 3.25 11.93 -4.33
N GLU A 288 2.51 12.23 -3.28
CA GLU A 288 1.62 13.38 -3.23
C GLU A 288 2.18 14.45 -2.29
N ILE A 289 2.20 15.69 -2.79
CA ILE A 289 2.29 16.89 -1.98
C ILE A 289 1.05 17.73 -2.32
N ASP A 290 0.02 17.59 -1.50
CA ASP A 290 -1.26 18.24 -1.74
C ASP A 290 -1.19 19.75 -1.47
N THR A 291 -1.68 20.52 -2.45
CA THR A 291 -1.74 21.98 -2.44
C THR A 291 -2.91 22.45 -3.32
N PRO A 292 -3.51 23.63 -3.07
CA PRO A 292 -3.07 24.67 -2.13
C PRO A 292 -3.56 24.46 -0.70
N SER A 293 -4.59 23.64 -0.46
CA SER A 293 -5.02 23.28 0.89
C SER A 293 -4.14 22.14 1.45
N HIS A 294 -4.50 21.57 2.60
CA HIS A 294 -3.73 20.49 3.24
C HIS A 294 -2.24 20.81 3.39
N SER A 295 -1.94 22.08 3.69
CA SER A 295 -0.60 22.65 3.63
C SER A 295 -0.19 23.34 4.92
N TYR A 296 -1.01 23.29 5.98
CA TYR A 296 -0.74 23.99 7.24
C TYR A 296 0.65 23.68 7.81
N ALA A 297 1.08 22.42 7.77
CA ALA A 297 2.39 22.00 8.26
C ALA A 297 3.58 22.64 7.51
N MET A 298 3.43 22.97 6.21
CA MET A 298 4.46 23.69 5.45
C MET A 298 4.75 25.08 6.06
N GLY A 299 3.70 25.73 6.56
CA GLY A 299 3.78 27.05 7.20
C GLY A 299 4.49 27.07 8.55
N VAL A 300 4.72 25.90 9.17
CA VAL A 300 5.52 25.82 10.40
C VAL A 300 6.98 26.15 10.11
N GLY A 301 7.51 25.61 9.02
CA GLY A 301 8.85 25.91 8.52
C GLY A 301 8.94 27.26 7.84
N TYR A 302 8.02 27.54 6.93
CA TYR A 302 8.01 28.74 6.09
C TYR A 302 6.68 29.49 6.19
N LYS A 303 6.51 30.24 7.29
CA LYS A 303 5.26 30.96 7.59
C LYS A 303 4.70 31.79 6.43
N ASN A 304 5.59 32.41 5.65
CA ASN A 304 5.23 33.29 4.53
C ASN A 304 4.72 32.55 3.29
N TRP A 305 4.66 31.22 3.29
CA TRP A 305 4.05 30.44 2.21
C TRP A 305 2.53 30.40 2.33
N LEU A 306 2.00 30.48 3.55
CA LEU A 306 0.57 30.38 3.80
C LEU A 306 -0.11 31.74 3.79
N THR A 307 -1.36 31.74 3.32
CA THR A 307 -2.24 32.91 3.41
C THR A 307 -2.49 33.25 4.87
N ILE A 308 -2.46 34.55 5.20
CA ILE A 308 -2.96 35.06 6.48
C ILE A 308 -4.49 35.09 6.41
N CYS A 309 -5.15 34.33 7.29
CA CYS A 309 -6.59 34.38 7.44
C CYS A 309 -6.98 35.40 8.52
N TYR A 310 -8.23 35.84 8.50
CA TYR A 310 -8.73 36.96 9.30
C TYR A 310 -10.06 36.59 9.97
N PHE A 311 -10.19 36.78 11.28
CA PHE A 311 -11.49 36.58 11.96
C PHE A 311 -12.52 37.64 11.52
N ASN A 312 -12.03 38.85 11.25
CA ASN A 312 -12.73 39.94 10.57
C ASN A 312 -11.71 40.81 9.83
N ASP A 313 -12.17 41.83 9.10
CA ASP A 313 -11.33 42.72 8.27
C ASP A 313 -10.16 43.42 9.01
N THR A 314 -10.12 43.37 10.35
CA THR A 314 -9.13 44.06 11.18
C THR A 314 -8.25 43.14 12.02
N GLU A 315 -8.57 41.84 12.12
CA GLU A 315 -7.90 40.89 13.03
C GLU A 315 -7.18 39.78 12.25
N PRO A 316 -5.93 40.02 11.78
CA PRO A 316 -5.12 39.02 11.09
C PRO A 316 -4.66 37.90 12.04
N GLU A 317 -4.37 36.74 11.46
CA GLU A 317 -3.80 35.57 12.16
C GLU A 317 -4.67 35.08 13.33
N GLN A 318 -5.98 35.26 13.24
CA GLN A 318 -6.94 34.71 14.21
C GLN A 318 -7.69 33.53 13.57
N PRO A 319 -7.70 32.34 14.20
CA PRO A 319 -8.47 31.21 13.72
C PRO A 319 -9.97 31.44 13.95
N ASP A 320 -10.79 30.98 13.00
CA ASP A 320 -12.25 30.93 13.10
C ASP A 320 -12.70 29.50 12.81
N TYR A 321 -12.69 28.64 13.83
CA TYR A 321 -13.08 27.24 13.65
C TYR A 321 -14.61 27.08 13.64
N PRO A 322 -15.19 26.28 12.73
CA PRO A 322 -14.52 25.30 11.84
C PRO A 322 -14.11 25.84 10.46
N HIS A 323 -14.21 27.15 10.20
CA HIS A 323 -14.04 27.74 8.87
C HIS A 323 -12.59 27.83 8.41
N HIS A 324 -11.67 28.36 9.24
CA HIS A 324 -10.25 28.41 8.91
C HIS A 324 -9.33 28.52 10.13
N ALA A 325 -8.07 28.11 9.97
CA ALA A 325 -7.00 28.37 10.94
C ALA A 325 -6.47 29.82 10.85
N ALA A 326 -5.49 30.20 11.68
CA ALA A 326 -4.86 31.53 11.64
C ALA A 326 -4.13 31.80 10.31
N ARG A 327 -3.53 30.75 9.75
CA ARG A 327 -2.96 30.71 8.41
C ARG A 327 -3.38 29.41 7.78
N GLN A 328 -3.75 29.43 6.52
CA GLN A 328 -4.26 28.26 5.82
C GLN A 328 -4.15 28.48 4.32
N ASN A 329 -3.99 27.38 3.59
CA ASN A 329 -3.72 27.34 2.17
C ASN A 329 -2.41 28.04 1.78
N LEU A 330 -1.77 27.58 0.71
CA LEU A 330 -0.73 28.38 0.06
C LEU A 330 -1.30 29.74 -0.38
N ASP A 331 -0.47 30.78 -0.35
CA ASP A 331 -0.82 32.11 -0.83
C ASP A 331 -0.86 32.11 -2.37
N PRO A 332 -2.05 32.21 -3.00
CA PRO A 332 -2.19 32.06 -4.44
C PRO A 332 -1.77 33.33 -5.21
N ILE A 333 -1.62 34.47 -4.53
CA ILE A 333 -1.28 35.74 -5.17
C ILE A 333 0.21 36.08 -5.05
N SER A 334 0.98 35.26 -4.33
CA SER A 334 2.41 35.40 -4.16
C SER A 334 3.19 34.68 -5.26
N GLU A 335 4.00 35.43 -6.01
CA GLU A 335 4.93 34.86 -7.01
C GLU A 335 5.95 33.90 -6.39
N GLN A 336 6.29 34.11 -5.11
CA GLN A 336 7.20 33.24 -4.38
C GLN A 336 6.59 31.85 -4.16
N THR A 337 5.27 31.73 -4.04
CA THR A 337 4.58 30.43 -3.92
C THR A 337 4.90 29.56 -5.13
N TYR A 338 4.72 30.07 -6.35
CA TYR A 338 4.98 29.33 -7.57
C TYR A 338 6.47 29.03 -7.78
N ALA A 339 7.34 29.97 -7.41
CA ALA A 339 8.78 29.73 -7.45
C ALA A 339 9.20 28.60 -6.49
N ASN A 340 8.64 28.58 -5.28
CA ASN A 340 8.92 27.52 -4.30
C ASN A 340 8.35 26.18 -4.75
N MET A 341 7.12 26.14 -5.25
CA MET A 341 6.52 24.91 -5.76
C MET A 341 7.28 24.35 -6.96
N ALA A 342 7.76 25.20 -7.88
CA ALA A 342 8.60 24.75 -8.99
C ALA A 342 9.89 24.08 -8.51
N ILE A 343 10.50 24.61 -7.45
CA ILE A 343 11.73 24.05 -6.86
C ILE A 343 11.41 22.74 -6.10
N LEU A 344 10.37 22.73 -5.26
CA LEU A 344 10.00 21.56 -4.46
C LEU A 344 9.56 20.39 -5.34
N LEU A 345 8.64 20.62 -6.27
CA LEU A 345 8.19 19.59 -7.22
C LEU A 345 9.35 19.15 -8.13
N GLY A 346 10.24 20.07 -8.50
CA GLY A 346 11.47 19.75 -9.23
C GLY A 346 12.44 18.85 -8.45
N GLU A 347 12.53 19.00 -7.13
CA GLU A 347 13.28 18.09 -6.25
C GLU A 347 12.66 16.69 -6.28
N LEU A 348 11.34 16.57 -6.06
CA LEU A 348 10.65 15.27 -6.07
C LEU A 348 10.90 14.53 -7.39
N GLN A 349 10.74 15.23 -8.52
CA GLN A 349 10.95 14.68 -9.86
C GLN A 349 12.41 14.28 -10.15
N THR A 350 13.37 14.88 -9.44
CA THR A 350 14.80 14.59 -9.63
C THR A 350 15.25 13.44 -8.71
N GLU A 351 14.74 13.41 -7.48
CA GLU A 351 15.15 12.45 -6.46
C GLU A 351 14.36 11.14 -6.54
N PHE A 352 13.14 11.17 -7.09
CA PHE A 352 12.20 10.05 -7.11
C PHE A 352 11.77 9.72 -8.54
N ASN A 353 12.09 8.50 -8.97
CA ASN A 353 11.84 8.04 -10.34
C ASN A 353 10.43 7.43 -10.46
N ALA A 354 9.41 8.27 -10.47
CA ALA A 354 8.02 7.91 -10.73
C ALA A 354 7.57 8.37 -12.12
N GLN A 355 6.55 7.74 -12.71
CA GLN A 355 5.94 8.21 -13.96
C GLN A 355 4.87 9.27 -13.69
N PHE A 356 4.30 9.26 -12.49
CA PHE A 356 3.27 10.19 -12.05
C PHE A 356 3.69 10.94 -10.78
N LEU A 357 3.17 12.15 -10.65
CA LEU A 357 3.18 12.96 -9.44
C LEU A 357 1.73 13.31 -9.11
N HIS A 358 1.29 13.07 -7.87
CA HIS A 358 -0.04 13.50 -7.42
C HIS A 358 0.07 14.93 -6.89
N LEU A 359 -0.80 15.82 -7.39
CA LEU A 359 -0.80 17.24 -7.02
C LEU A 359 -1.89 17.59 -5.99
N GLY A 360 -2.74 16.62 -5.66
CA GLY A 360 -3.90 16.77 -4.77
C GLY A 360 -4.93 17.70 -5.36
N MET A 361 -5.02 18.91 -4.81
CA MET A 361 -5.96 19.98 -5.14
C MET A 361 -7.39 19.76 -4.64
N ASP A 362 -7.58 18.92 -3.62
CA ASP A 362 -8.86 18.71 -2.98
C ASP A 362 -9.18 19.75 -1.89
N GLU A 363 -10.48 19.81 -1.58
CA GLU A 363 -11.04 20.50 -0.41
C GLU A 363 -10.50 21.90 -0.12
N VAL A 364 -10.29 22.71 -1.18
CA VAL A 364 -9.72 24.04 -1.03
C VAL A 364 -10.54 24.87 -0.04
N ARG A 365 -9.93 25.24 1.11
CA ARG A 365 -10.62 25.99 2.17
C ARG A 365 -10.81 27.44 1.78
N GLU A 366 -11.87 27.71 1.03
CA GLU A 366 -12.16 29.04 0.49
C GLU A 366 -12.31 30.10 1.57
N ALA A 367 -12.80 29.74 2.77
CA ALA A 367 -13.04 30.68 3.87
C ALA A 367 -11.79 31.48 4.25
N CYS A 368 -10.60 30.87 4.26
CA CYS A 368 -9.36 31.60 4.55
C CYS A 368 -9.08 32.67 3.48
N TRP A 369 -9.18 32.31 2.19
CA TRP A 369 -8.96 33.26 1.10
C TRP A 369 -10.01 34.36 1.08
N GLN A 370 -11.28 34.03 1.32
CA GLN A 370 -12.38 34.99 1.44
C GLN A 370 -12.15 35.97 2.59
N SER A 371 -11.58 35.50 3.71
CA SER A 371 -11.31 36.34 4.88
C SER A 371 -10.22 37.40 4.62
N SER A 372 -9.25 37.13 3.72
CA SER A 372 -8.09 37.98 3.49
C SER A 372 -8.43 39.26 2.71
N PRO A 373 -8.30 40.47 3.31
CA PRO A 373 -8.52 41.73 2.60
C PRO A 373 -7.57 41.91 1.41
N VAL A 374 -6.35 41.38 1.50
CA VAL A 374 -5.33 41.45 0.45
C VAL A 374 -5.76 40.63 -0.77
N ILE A 375 -6.25 39.41 -0.56
CA ILE A 375 -6.75 38.57 -1.66
C ILE A 375 -8.02 39.18 -2.25
N ARG A 376 -8.96 39.69 -1.44
CA ARG A 376 -10.15 40.37 -1.96
C ARG A 376 -9.81 41.61 -2.79
N GLN A 377 -8.83 42.40 -2.37
CA GLN A 377 -8.34 43.52 -3.18
C GLN A 377 -7.74 43.04 -4.49
N TRP A 378 -6.86 42.04 -4.45
CA TRP A 378 -6.25 41.47 -5.66
C TRP A 378 -7.30 40.90 -6.62
N MET A 379 -8.34 40.23 -6.10
CA MET A 379 -9.47 39.74 -6.88
C MET A 379 -10.19 40.90 -7.58
N ALA A 380 -10.47 42.00 -6.88
CA ALA A 380 -11.11 43.17 -7.46
C ALA A 380 -10.27 43.82 -8.57
N GLU A 381 -8.94 43.88 -8.40
CA GLU A 381 -8.00 44.42 -9.39
C GLU A 381 -7.89 43.55 -10.66
N HIS A 382 -8.09 42.23 -10.52
CA HIS A 382 -7.99 41.26 -11.63
C HIS A 382 -9.35 40.84 -12.20
N GLY A 383 -10.45 41.40 -11.70
CA GLY A 383 -11.80 41.10 -12.16
C GLY A 383 -12.32 39.71 -11.76
N TYR A 384 -11.82 39.14 -10.66
CA TYR A 384 -12.33 37.90 -10.09
C TYR A 384 -13.46 38.18 -9.10
N ASN A 385 -14.55 37.41 -9.23
CA ASN A 385 -15.78 37.54 -8.45
C ASN A 385 -15.96 36.40 -7.44
N SER A 386 -15.17 35.32 -7.52
CA SER A 386 -15.23 34.20 -6.57
C SER A 386 -13.85 33.60 -6.27
N THR A 387 -13.73 32.96 -5.12
CA THR A 387 -12.53 32.23 -4.68
C THR A 387 -12.21 31.02 -5.56
N SER A 388 -13.21 30.40 -6.19
CA SER A 388 -12.99 29.32 -7.16
C SER A 388 -12.24 29.81 -8.42
N GLN A 389 -12.36 31.10 -8.79
CA GLN A 389 -11.52 31.68 -9.85
C GLN A 389 -10.07 31.87 -9.38
N VAL A 390 -9.85 32.15 -8.09
CA VAL A 390 -8.51 32.19 -7.49
C VAL A 390 -7.89 30.80 -7.43
N GLN A 391 -8.68 29.77 -7.10
CA GLN A 391 -8.26 28.37 -7.20
C GLN A 391 -7.88 28.03 -8.64
N GLY A 392 -8.72 28.40 -9.62
CA GLY A 392 -8.40 28.20 -11.04
C GLY A 392 -7.12 28.91 -11.48
N TYR A 393 -6.86 30.11 -10.96
CA TYR A 393 -5.59 30.80 -11.17
C TYR A 393 -4.40 30.01 -10.62
N TYR A 394 -4.47 29.55 -9.37
CA TYR A 394 -3.43 28.73 -8.73
C TYR A 394 -3.14 27.45 -9.53
N ILE A 395 -4.18 26.70 -9.87
CA ILE A 395 -4.05 25.42 -10.60
C ILE A 395 -3.40 25.63 -11.96
N ASN A 396 -3.86 26.62 -12.73
CA ASN A 396 -3.28 26.93 -14.03
C ASN A 396 -1.80 27.32 -13.94
N ARG A 397 -1.43 28.05 -12.87
CA ARG A 397 -0.03 28.43 -12.62
C ARG A 397 0.84 27.22 -12.26
N ILE A 398 0.35 26.29 -11.43
CA ILE A 398 1.06 25.04 -11.08
C ILE A 398 1.22 24.13 -12.30
N LEU A 399 0.14 23.89 -13.06
CA LEU A 399 0.18 23.06 -14.26
C LEU A 399 1.08 23.66 -15.35
N GLY A 400 1.23 24.98 -15.37
CA GLY A 400 2.11 25.71 -16.29
C GLY A 400 3.60 25.77 -15.89
N LEU A 401 4.01 25.16 -14.77
CA LEU A 401 5.42 25.14 -14.38
C LEU A 401 6.24 24.23 -15.32
N ARG A 402 7.47 24.64 -15.67
CA ARG A 402 8.36 23.90 -16.60
C ARG A 402 8.64 22.47 -16.16
N ASN A 403 8.76 22.24 -14.87
CA ASN A 403 9.07 20.92 -14.33
C ASN A 403 7.91 19.93 -14.54
N MET A 404 6.68 20.41 -14.81
CA MET A 404 5.57 19.57 -15.25
C MET A 404 5.79 18.91 -16.63
N GLU A 405 6.87 19.24 -17.35
CA GLU A 405 7.31 18.53 -18.57
C GLU A 405 7.89 17.12 -18.30
N ARG A 406 8.19 16.76 -17.03
CA ARG A 406 8.95 15.55 -16.69
C ARG A 406 8.10 14.31 -16.44
N GLN A 407 6.90 14.47 -15.90
CA GLN A 407 6.05 13.39 -15.40
C GLN A 407 4.57 13.69 -15.69
N ASN A 408 3.76 12.64 -15.77
CA ASN A 408 2.31 12.76 -15.79
C ASN A 408 1.80 13.24 -14.42
N SER A 409 0.59 13.77 -14.37
CA SER A 409 0.00 14.29 -13.13
C SER A 409 -1.32 13.61 -12.80
N ILE A 410 -1.62 13.56 -11.50
CA ILE A 410 -2.93 13.14 -10.98
C ILE A 410 -3.45 14.28 -10.10
N LEU A 411 -4.72 14.61 -10.27
CA LEU A 411 -5.45 15.60 -9.47
C LEU A 411 -6.73 14.95 -8.96
N TYR A 412 -7.17 15.31 -7.76
CA TYR A 412 -8.53 14.99 -7.34
C TYR A 412 -9.58 15.71 -8.21
N GLN A 413 -10.82 15.22 -8.21
CA GLN A 413 -11.92 15.77 -9.02
C GLN A 413 -12.31 17.22 -8.72
N ASP A 414 -11.91 17.75 -7.56
CA ASP A 414 -12.35 19.03 -7.00
C ASP A 414 -12.26 20.22 -7.95
N PRO A 415 -11.18 20.43 -8.72
CA PRO A 415 -11.11 21.55 -9.67
C PRO A 415 -12.26 21.52 -10.67
N LEU A 416 -12.56 20.35 -11.24
CA LEU A 416 -13.66 20.20 -12.19
C LEU A 416 -15.01 20.38 -11.48
N ASP A 417 -15.14 20.05 -10.19
CA ASP A 417 -16.41 20.15 -9.45
C ASP A 417 -16.84 21.60 -9.26
N VAL A 418 -15.87 22.50 -9.09
CA VAL A 418 -16.10 23.94 -8.95
C VAL A 418 -16.04 24.70 -10.28
N GLY A 419 -16.07 23.98 -11.40
CA GLY A 419 -16.14 24.56 -12.75
C GLY A 419 -14.83 25.09 -13.29
N ILE A 420 -13.68 24.69 -12.73
CA ILE A 420 -12.36 25.02 -13.29
C ILE A 420 -12.07 24.05 -14.44
N SER A 421 -11.72 24.59 -15.60
CA SER A 421 -11.31 23.79 -16.76
C SER A 421 -9.91 23.22 -16.53
N VAL A 422 -9.77 21.90 -16.55
CA VAL A 422 -8.47 21.21 -16.49
C VAL A 422 -8.15 20.68 -17.89
N PRO A 423 -6.93 20.89 -18.43
CA PRO A 423 -6.56 20.33 -19.72
C PRO A 423 -6.36 18.81 -19.64
N LEU A 424 -6.54 18.09 -20.75
CA LEU A 424 -6.29 16.64 -20.80
C LEU A 424 -4.80 16.29 -20.59
N SER A 425 -3.93 17.21 -20.97
CA SER A 425 -2.49 17.12 -20.79
C SER A 425 -1.89 18.49 -20.50
N SER A 426 -0.76 18.53 -19.79
CA SER A 426 0.10 19.70 -19.67
C SER A 426 1.49 19.34 -20.19
N ASN A 427 2.04 20.16 -21.09
CA ASN A 427 3.37 19.94 -21.68
C ASN A 427 3.59 18.52 -22.23
N ASP A 428 2.62 18.02 -23.01
CA ASP A 428 2.59 16.65 -23.56
C ASP A 428 2.57 15.52 -22.51
N ARG A 429 2.28 15.84 -21.24
CA ARG A 429 2.09 14.88 -20.15
C ARG A 429 0.64 14.75 -19.77
N THR A 430 0.17 13.53 -19.62
CA THR A 430 -1.23 13.22 -19.31
C THR A 430 -1.60 13.71 -17.92
N ILE A 431 -2.84 14.20 -17.78
CA ILE A 431 -3.45 14.53 -16.49
C ILE A 431 -4.59 13.54 -16.23
N LEU A 432 -4.45 12.73 -15.18
CA LEU A 432 -5.51 11.86 -14.68
C LEU A 432 -6.34 12.60 -13.64
N ILE A 433 -7.63 12.27 -13.58
CA ILE A 433 -8.54 12.77 -12.55
C ILE A 433 -8.93 11.63 -11.62
N GLU A 434 -8.71 11.83 -10.32
CA GLU A 434 -9.16 10.92 -9.28
C GLU A 434 -10.56 11.29 -8.79
N VAL A 435 -11.51 10.37 -9.02
CA VAL A 435 -12.89 10.47 -8.54
C VAL A 435 -12.98 9.82 -7.17
N TRP A 436 -13.14 10.65 -6.13
CA TRP A 436 -13.09 10.23 -4.73
C TRP A 436 -14.36 10.54 -3.94
N LYS A 437 -15.21 11.45 -4.40
CA LYS A 437 -16.45 11.81 -3.68
C LYS A 437 -17.50 10.74 -3.91
N GLY A 438 -17.86 10.01 -2.85
CA GLY A 438 -18.76 8.85 -2.90
C GLY A 438 -20.18 9.16 -3.39
N GLU A 439 -20.69 10.37 -3.18
CA GLU A 439 -22.04 10.74 -3.61
C GLU A 439 -22.11 10.94 -5.13
N ASN A 440 -22.91 10.10 -5.82
CA ASN A 440 -23.11 10.15 -7.27
C ASN A 440 -21.81 10.05 -8.09
N TRP A 441 -20.79 9.32 -7.59
CA TRP A 441 -19.51 9.17 -8.28
C TRP A 441 -19.67 8.65 -9.72
N GLN A 442 -20.68 7.82 -10.00
CA GLN A 442 -20.99 7.33 -11.35
C GLN A 442 -21.32 8.47 -12.30
N LYS A 443 -22.26 9.34 -11.91
CA LYS A 443 -22.66 10.51 -12.71
C LYS A 443 -21.45 11.41 -12.92
N ARG A 444 -20.64 11.59 -11.88
CA ARG A 444 -19.46 12.43 -11.98
C ARG A 444 -18.43 11.85 -12.94
N THR A 445 -18.24 10.53 -12.92
CA THR A 445 -17.39 9.79 -13.86
C THR A 445 -17.89 9.96 -15.30
N THR A 446 -19.20 9.90 -15.55
CA THR A 446 -19.80 10.20 -16.86
C THR A 446 -19.41 11.60 -17.34
N GLU A 447 -19.55 12.62 -16.49
CA GLU A 447 -19.26 14.00 -16.83
C GLU A 447 -17.77 14.22 -17.13
N ILE A 448 -16.88 13.67 -16.31
CA ILE A 448 -15.42 13.82 -16.46
C ILE A 448 -14.93 13.09 -17.72
N THR A 449 -15.39 11.86 -17.96
CA THR A 449 -15.03 11.10 -19.17
C THR A 449 -15.63 11.71 -20.44
N ALA A 450 -16.78 12.38 -20.36
CA ALA A 450 -17.36 13.13 -21.49
C ALA A 450 -16.50 14.34 -21.90
N LEU A 451 -15.72 14.90 -20.96
CA LEU A 451 -14.70 15.91 -21.26
C LEU A 451 -13.42 15.31 -21.87
N GLY A 452 -13.30 13.97 -21.92
CA GLY A 452 -12.16 13.25 -22.49
C GLY A 452 -11.06 12.89 -21.48
N HIS A 453 -11.24 13.20 -20.20
CA HIS A 453 -10.25 12.85 -19.17
C HIS A 453 -10.24 11.36 -18.89
N GLN A 454 -9.03 10.84 -18.67
CA GLN A 454 -8.84 9.54 -18.04
C GLN A 454 -9.07 9.66 -16.54
N VAL A 455 -9.66 8.61 -15.95
CA VAL A 455 -10.08 8.62 -14.54
C VAL A 455 -9.50 7.44 -13.77
N ILE A 456 -9.19 7.67 -12.50
CA ILE A 456 -9.04 6.63 -11.49
C ILE A 456 -10.15 6.81 -10.46
N ASN A 457 -10.71 5.71 -9.96
CA ASN A 457 -11.79 5.75 -8.97
C ASN A 457 -11.32 5.27 -7.60
N SER A 458 -11.52 6.09 -6.58
CA SER A 458 -11.40 5.72 -5.17
C SER A 458 -12.71 5.91 -4.39
N ALA A 459 -13.73 6.53 -4.99
CA ALA A 459 -14.95 6.99 -4.32
C ALA A 459 -15.75 5.92 -3.56
N CYS A 460 -15.74 4.68 -4.04
CA CYS A 460 -16.39 3.54 -3.37
C CYS A 460 -15.45 2.70 -2.51
N TRP A 461 -14.18 3.11 -2.38
CA TRP A 461 -13.07 2.34 -1.82
C TRP A 461 -12.30 3.08 -0.73
N TYR A 462 -13.02 3.94 0.00
CA TYR A 462 -12.55 4.53 1.26
C TYR A 462 -12.56 3.46 2.35
N ILE A 463 -11.39 2.89 2.62
CA ILE A 463 -11.19 1.82 3.61
C ILE A 463 -10.82 2.36 5.00
N ASN A 464 -10.59 3.67 5.13
CA ASN A 464 -10.61 4.34 6.43
C ASN A 464 -12.01 4.28 7.08
N TYR A 465 -13.08 4.33 6.29
CA TYR A 465 -14.47 4.20 6.76
C TYR A 465 -14.87 2.76 7.08
N ILE A 466 -14.54 2.34 8.31
CA ILE A 466 -14.92 1.04 8.86
C ILE A 466 -16.43 0.96 9.15
N SER A 467 -16.97 -0.24 9.01
CA SER A 467 -18.34 -0.56 9.45
C SER A 467 -18.37 -1.96 10.07
N TYR A 468 -19.26 -2.18 11.04
CA TYR A 468 -19.41 -3.49 11.65
C TYR A 468 -19.89 -4.53 10.61
N GLY A 469 -19.29 -5.72 10.64
CA GLY A 469 -19.63 -6.84 9.76
C GLY A 469 -18.69 -6.96 8.57
N GLU A 470 -19.19 -7.56 7.50
CA GLU A 470 -18.40 -7.97 6.33
C GLU A 470 -18.34 -6.85 5.29
N ASP A 471 -17.75 -5.73 5.68
CA ASP A 471 -17.71 -4.53 4.84
C ASP A 471 -16.89 -4.72 3.55
N TRP A 472 -16.03 -5.74 3.49
CA TRP A 472 -15.36 -6.19 2.26
C TRP A 472 -16.33 -6.43 1.10
N VAL A 473 -17.56 -6.88 1.37
CA VAL A 473 -18.58 -7.15 0.36
C VAL A 473 -18.97 -5.87 -0.39
N LYS A 474 -19.03 -4.72 0.30
CA LYS A 474 -19.38 -3.44 -0.33
C LYS A 474 -18.29 -2.99 -1.31
N TYR A 475 -17.03 -3.20 -0.94
CA TYR A 475 -15.87 -2.88 -1.77
C TYR A 475 -15.77 -3.81 -2.99
N TYR A 476 -16.06 -5.10 -2.81
CA TYR A 476 -16.08 -6.09 -3.89
C TYR A 476 -17.22 -5.90 -4.91
N LYS A 477 -18.34 -5.32 -4.48
CA LYS A 477 -19.48 -5.01 -5.37
C LYS A 477 -19.22 -3.79 -6.26
N CYS A 478 -18.30 -2.90 -5.87
CA CYS A 478 -17.98 -1.75 -6.69
C CYS A 478 -17.23 -2.16 -7.97
N ASP A 479 -17.63 -1.57 -9.10
CA ASP A 479 -16.95 -1.69 -10.38
C ASP A 479 -16.76 -0.28 -10.96
N PRO A 480 -15.51 0.16 -11.23
CA PRO A 480 -15.26 1.53 -11.66
C PRO A 480 -15.79 1.85 -13.07
N THR A 481 -16.30 0.84 -13.80
CA THR A 481 -16.97 1.03 -15.11
C THR A 481 -18.50 1.01 -15.02
N ASP A 482 -19.07 0.87 -13.82
CA ASP A 482 -20.52 0.88 -13.58
C ASP A 482 -21.07 2.32 -13.55
N PHE A 483 -20.99 3.01 -14.69
CA PHE A 483 -21.59 4.33 -14.90
C PHE A 483 -22.23 4.42 -16.29
N GLU A 484 -23.13 5.38 -16.47
CA GLU A 484 -23.77 5.63 -17.76
C GLU A 484 -22.77 6.29 -18.71
N GLY A 485 -22.26 5.56 -19.70
CA GLY A 485 -21.29 6.08 -20.66
C GLY A 485 -21.11 5.17 -21.87
N THR A 486 -20.60 5.74 -22.95
CA THR A 486 -20.20 4.97 -24.15
C THR A 486 -19.02 4.06 -23.85
N GLU A 487 -18.79 3.04 -24.69
CA GLU A 487 -17.61 2.18 -24.55
C GLU A 487 -16.28 2.97 -24.66
N ALA A 488 -16.27 4.05 -25.45
CA ALA A 488 -15.12 4.97 -25.52
C ALA A 488 -14.89 5.69 -24.19
N GLN A 489 -15.94 6.09 -23.46
CA GLN A 489 -15.81 6.67 -22.13
C GLN A 489 -15.37 5.64 -21.10
N LYS A 490 -15.90 4.41 -21.14
CA LYS A 490 -15.46 3.34 -20.24
C LYS A 490 -13.99 2.97 -20.44
N ALA A 491 -13.48 3.07 -21.68
CA ALA A 491 -12.05 2.88 -21.98
C ALA A 491 -11.15 3.98 -21.40
N LEU A 492 -11.70 5.12 -20.95
CA LEU A 492 -10.96 6.15 -20.22
C LEU A 492 -10.78 5.83 -18.73
N VAL A 493 -11.42 4.78 -18.21
CA VAL A 493 -11.16 4.30 -16.84
C VAL A 493 -9.79 3.65 -16.79
N TYR A 494 -8.83 4.35 -16.21
CA TYR A 494 -7.44 3.89 -16.11
C TYR A 494 -7.25 2.87 -14.98
N GLY A 495 -8.15 2.89 -13.99
CA GLY A 495 -8.24 1.92 -12.91
C GLY A 495 -8.80 2.54 -11.63
N GLY A 496 -8.20 2.25 -10.49
CA GLY A 496 -8.61 2.86 -9.23
C GLY A 496 -7.78 2.47 -8.04
N GLU A 497 -8.22 2.90 -6.86
CA GLU A 497 -7.39 2.93 -5.67
C GLU A 497 -8.19 2.64 -4.38
N ALA A 498 -7.57 1.87 -3.49
CA ALA A 498 -8.01 1.74 -2.10
C ALA A 498 -7.46 2.92 -1.29
N ALA A 499 -8.33 3.79 -0.79
CA ALA A 499 -7.92 4.98 -0.04
C ALA A 499 -7.93 4.72 1.48
N LEU A 500 -6.76 4.74 2.11
CA LEU A 500 -6.59 4.61 3.57
C LEU A 500 -6.05 5.91 4.18
N TRP A 501 -6.95 6.87 4.37
CA TRP A 501 -6.68 8.09 5.11
C TRP A 501 -6.33 7.84 6.57
N GLY A 502 -5.48 8.70 7.12
CA GLY A 502 -4.70 8.47 8.32
C GLY A 502 -5.31 9.01 9.61
N GLU A 503 -6.46 9.68 9.62
CA GLU A 503 -6.97 10.36 10.83
C GLU A 503 -7.20 9.40 12.01
N PHE A 504 -7.46 8.13 11.71
CA PHE A 504 -7.69 7.06 12.70
C PHE A 504 -6.78 5.84 12.47
N VAL A 505 -5.70 6.04 11.71
CA VAL A 505 -4.81 4.96 11.25
C VAL A 505 -3.37 5.31 11.56
N ASP A 506 -2.68 4.40 12.25
CA ASP A 506 -1.26 4.51 12.56
C ASP A 506 -0.59 3.13 12.55
N GLU A 507 0.65 3.02 13.02
CA GLU A 507 1.39 1.75 13.10
C GLU A 507 0.66 0.64 13.85
N SER A 508 -0.28 0.98 14.75
CA SER A 508 -0.97 0.02 15.60
C SER A 508 -2.10 -0.72 14.89
N ASN A 509 -2.65 -0.13 13.82
CA ASN A 509 -3.83 -0.66 13.15
C ASN A 509 -3.82 -0.55 11.61
N VAL A 510 -2.71 -0.14 10.99
CA VAL A 510 -2.67 0.01 9.53
C VAL A 510 -2.94 -1.32 8.82
N HIS A 511 -2.28 -2.39 9.25
CA HIS A 511 -2.31 -3.69 8.57
C HIS A 511 -3.68 -4.39 8.62
N ASP A 512 -4.29 -4.48 9.80
CA ASP A 512 -5.59 -5.12 10.00
C ASP A 512 -6.73 -4.26 9.45
N ARG A 513 -6.52 -2.94 9.39
CA ARG A 513 -7.43 -2.06 8.68
C ARG A 513 -7.33 -2.29 7.16
N THR A 514 -6.14 -2.31 6.58
CA THR A 514 -5.97 -2.50 5.12
C THR A 514 -6.46 -3.88 4.67
N TRP A 515 -6.04 -4.94 5.35
CA TRP A 515 -6.18 -6.30 4.87
C TRP A 515 -7.16 -7.11 5.72
N PRO A 516 -8.15 -7.78 5.10
CA PRO A 516 -8.21 -8.17 3.70
C PRO A 516 -9.16 -7.33 2.84
N ARG A 517 -9.57 -6.14 3.31
CA ARG A 517 -10.47 -5.27 2.52
C ARG A 517 -9.86 -4.88 1.18
N ALA A 518 -8.60 -4.47 1.18
CA ALA A 518 -7.88 -4.12 -0.04
C ALA A 518 -7.70 -5.31 -1.00
N CYS A 519 -7.70 -6.57 -0.52
CA CYS A 519 -7.68 -7.75 -1.40
C CYS A 519 -8.85 -7.75 -2.39
N THR A 520 -10.04 -7.35 -1.91
CA THR A 520 -11.26 -7.28 -2.73
C THR A 520 -11.17 -6.26 -3.83
N ILE A 521 -10.58 -5.10 -3.53
CA ILE A 521 -10.35 -4.03 -4.47
C ILE A 521 -9.32 -4.47 -5.52
N ALA A 522 -8.25 -5.14 -5.08
CA ALA A 522 -7.24 -5.69 -5.97
C ALA A 522 -7.82 -6.67 -6.99
N GLU A 523 -8.72 -7.55 -6.55
CA GLU A 523 -9.40 -8.47 -7.46
C GLU A 523 -10.33 -7.76 -8.43
N ARG A 524 -11.10 -6.75 -7.99
CA ARG A 524 -11.95 -5.96 -8.89
C ARG A 524 -11.17 -5.20 -9.95
N LEU A 525 -9.93 -4.84 -9.63
CA LEU A 525 -9.05 -4.12 -10.54
C LEU A 525 -8.20 -5.05 -11.43
N TRP A 526 -8.07 -6.33 -11.06
CA TRP A 526 -7.30 -7.33 -11.80
C TRP A 526 -8.20 -8.21 -12.67
N SER A 527 -9.19 -8.88 -12.08
CA SER A 527 -9.97 -9.92 -12.73
C SER A 527 -10.97 -9.37 -13.73
N PRO A 528 -11.44 -10.20 -14.68
CA PRO A 528 -12.53 -9.83 -15.58
C PRO A 528 -13.78 -9.38 -14.82
N PRO A 529 -14.66 -8.58 -15.45
CA PRO A 529 -15.91 -8.16 -14.84
C PRO A 529 -16.72 -9.35 -14.32
N ALA A 530 -17.19 -9.26 -13.08
CA ALA A 530 -18.06 -10.28 -12.51
C ALA A 530 -19.41 -10.30 -13.26
N THR A 531 -19.81 -11.47 -13.78
CA THR A 531 -21.07 -11.63 -14.52
C THR A 531 -21.89 -12.79 -13.93
N GLY A 532 -23.22 -12.62 -13.85
CA GLY A 532 -24.13 -13.64 -13.35
C GLY A 532 -24.71 -13.36 -11.96
N ASP A 533 -25.01 -14.43 -11.21
CA ASP A 533 -25.64 -14.35 -9.88
C ASP A 533 -24.64 -13.87 -8.82
N TRP A 534 -24.92 -12.70 -8.25
CA TRP A 534 -24.10 -12.10 -7.20
C TRP A 534 -23.98 -12.95 -5.95
N ASN A 535 -24.99 -13.76 -5.60
CA ASN A 535 -24.88 -14.63 -4.43
C ASN A 535 -23.80 -15.71 -4.63
N ALA A 536 -23.73 -16.27 -5.83
CA ALA A 536 -22.70 -17.25 -6.19
C ALA A 536 -21.31 -16.60 -6.28
N ILE A 537 -21.22 -15.41 -6.87
CA ILE A 537 -19.98 -14.62 -6.97
C ILE A 537 -19.44 -14.28 -5.57
N GLU A 538 -20.30 -13.76 -4.69
CA GLU A 538 -19.91 -13.40 -3.32
C GLU A 538 -19.49 -14.63 -2.52
N ALA A 539 -20.19 -15.76 -2.66
CA ALA A 539 -19.82 -17.01 -2.02
C ALA A 539 -18.44 -17.51 -2.48
N ASP A 540 -18.17 -17.53 -3.80
CA ASP A 540 -16.85 -17.90 -4.36
C ASP A 540 -15.74 -17.00 -3.82
N ALA A 541 -15.95 -15.68 -3.87
CA ALA A 541 -14.97 -14.70 -3.37
C ALA A 541 -14.69 -14.88 -1.87
N ARG A 542 -15.73 -15.11 -1.07
CA ARG A 542 -15.60 -15.34 0.37
C ARG A 542 -14.68 -16.51 0.70
N TYR A 543 -14.83 -17.62 -0.02
CA TYR A 543 -14.00 -18.82 0.20
C TYR A 543 -12.53 -18.59 -0.16
N ARG A 544 -12.27 -17.95 -1.30
CA ARG A 544 -10.90 -17.65 -1.74
C ARG A 544 -10.22 -16.59 -0.87
N LEU A 545 -10.98 -15.59 -0.42
CA LEU A 545 -10.50 -14.53 0.47
C LEU A 545 -10.10 -15.09 1.84
N ASP A 546 -10.88 -16.05 2.36
CA ASP A 546 -10.53 -16.78 3.59
C ASP A 546 -9.23 -17.58 3.43
N GLU A 547 -9.08 -18.33 2.34
CA GLU A 547 -7.85 -19.09 2.04
C GLU A 547 -6.63 -18.17 1.96
N MET A 548 -6.72 -17.09 1.19
CA MET A 548 -5.66 -16.09 1.05
C MET A 548 -5.29 -15.47 2.41
N SER A 549 -6.29 -15.09 3.20
CA SER A 549 -6.08 -14.49 4.52
C SER A 549 -5.40 -15.46 5.49
N ARG A 550 -5.78 -16.74 5.47
CA ARG A 550 -5.15 -17.78 6.32
C ARG A 550 -3.74 -18.14 5.86
N GLY A 551 -3.52 -18.29 4.55
CA GLY A 551 -2.21 -18.62 3.98
C GLY A 551 -1.17 -17.51 4.16
N ARG A 552 -1.60 -16.25 4.18
CA ARG A 552 -0.73 -15.06 4.32
C ARG A 552 -0.70 -14.48 5.73
N GLY A 553 -1.67 -14.80 6.59
CA GLY A 553 -1.83 -14.27 7.95
C GLY A 553 -0.68 -14.60 8.93
N ILE A 554 0.25 -15.48 8.55
CA ILE A 554 1.48 -15.74 9.31
C ILE A 554 2.47 -14.56 9.17
N SER A 555 2.44 -13.85 8.04
CA SER A 555 3.41 -12.80 7.68
C SER A 555 2.89 -11.38 7.89
N LEU A 556 1.57 -11.19 7.96
CA LEU A 556 0.91 -9.91 8.18
C LEU A 556 -0.33 -10.09 9.08
N PRO A 557 -0.61 -9.19 10.03
CA PRO A 557 -1.82 -9.29 10.85
C PRO A 557 -3.05 -8.86 10.03
N VAL A 558 -3.59 -9.79 9.26
CA VAL A 558 -4.81 -9.64 8.46
C VAL A 558 -6.04 -9.82 9.37
N GLN A 559 -7.05 -8.95 9.28
CA GLN A 559 -8.28 -9.13 10.06
C GLN A 559 -9.09 -10.35 9.55
N PRO A 560 -9.85 -11.04 10.42
CA PRO A 560 -10.77 -12.09 9.98
C PRO A 560 -11.90 -11.52 9.13
N ILE A 561 -12.35 -12.27 8.11
CA ILE A 561 -13.53 -11.90 7.32
C ILE A 561 -14.85 -12.43 7.91
N PHE A 562 -14.78 -13.52 8.68
CA PHE A 562 -15.92 -14.14 9.37
C PHE A 562 -15.42 -15.04 10.52
N ASN A 563 -16.31 -15.85 11.13
CA ASN A 563 -15.88 -16.86 12.10
C ASN A 563 -15.01 -17.94 11.45
N GLY A 564 -13.92 -18.31 12.12
CA GLY A 564 -12.99 -19.33 11.67
C GLY A 564 -11.72 -19.33 12.51
N PHE A 565 -10.76 -20.18 12.14
CA PHE A 565 -9.43 -20.23 12.73
C PHE A 565 -8.39 -20.57 11.66
N CYS A 566 -7.14 -20.12 11.86
CA CYS A 566 -6.01 -20.65 11.11
C CYS A 566 -5.57 -21.94 11.79
N GLU A 567 -5.45 -23.06 11.06
CA GLU A 567 -4.82 -24.26 11.61
C GLU A 567 -3.40 -23.87 12.05
N GLU A 568 -3.06 -24.13 13.32
CA GLU A 568 -1.65 -24.09 13.70
C GLU A 568 -0.97 -25.14 12.83
N PRO A 569 0.06 -24.78 12.04
CA PRO A 569 0.86 -25.81 11.40
C PRO A 569 1.37 -26.73 12.50
N PRO A 570 1.30 -28.06 12.32
CA PRO A 570 1.60 -29.01 13.38
C PRO A 570 2.94 -28.63 13.98
N LEU A 571 2.93 -28.32 15.28
CA LEU A 571 4.16 -28.19 16.05
C LEU A 571 4.91 -29.50 15.82
N THR A 572 5.97 -29.44 15.01
CA THR A 572 6.91 -30.54 14.95
C THR A 572 7.28 -30.81 16.39
N GLN A 573 7.01 -32.04 16.85
CA GLN A 573 7.61 -32.53 18.07
C GLN A 573 9.08 -32.14 17.97
N THR A 574 9.53 -31.33 18.92
CA THR A 574 10.90 -30.90 19.05
C THR A 574 11.77 -32.15 19.04
N SER A 575 12.35 -32.49 17.89
CA SER A 575 13.62 -33.20 17.92
C SER A 575 14.61 -32.18 18.46
N ASP A 576 15.33 -32.56 19.52
CA ASP A 576 16.33 -31.81 20.29
C ASP A 576 17.54 -31.34 19.45
N ASN A 577 17.31 -30.71 18.31
CA ASN A 577 18.31 -30.06 17.49
C ASN A 577 17.95 -28.58 17.50
N GLY A 578 18.57 -27.82 18.41
CA GLY A 578 18.27 -26.42 18.76
C GLY A 578 18.32 -25.41 17.61
N ILE A 579 17.40 -25.54 16.66
CA ILE A 579 17.14 -24.58 15.59
C ILE A 579 15.97 -23.70 16.08
N PRO A 580 16.17 -22.37 16.21
CA PRO A 580 15.10 -21.47 16.64
C PRO A 580 13.97 -21.43 15.59
N PRO A 581 12.72 -21.12 15.99
CA PRO A 581 11.62 -20.97 15.05
C PRO A 581 11.96 -19.89 14.02
N PRO A 582 11.60 -20.05 12.74
CA PRO A 582 11.79 -18.99 11.76
C PRO A 582 10.96 -17.78 12.19
N GLY A 583 11.69 -16.74 12.61
CA GLY A 583 11.12 -15.43 12.89
C GLY A 583 10.61 -14.80 11.61
N ARG A 584 9.78 -13.75 11.79
CA ARG A 584 9.41 -12.73 10.79
C ARG A 584 10.40 -12.71 9.63
N LEU A 585 9.88 -12.76 8.39
CA LEU A 585 10.65 -12.48 7.16
C LEU A 585 11.75 -11.46 7.49
N PRO A 586 13.04 -11.85 7.50
CA PRO A 586 14.07 -10.92 7.90
C PRO A 586 14.04 -9.77 6.91
N LEU A 587 13.86 -8.55 7.44
CA LEU A 587 14.08 -7.33 6.66
C LEU A 587 15.45 -7.46 5.95
N PRO A 588 15.58 -7.06 4.68
CA PRO A 588 16.82 -7.21 3.93
C PRO A 588 18.03 -6.71 4.75
N LEU A 589 19.19 -7.34 4.61
CA LEU A 589 20.43 -6.98 5.35
C LEU A 589 20.77 -5.48 5.29
N ARG A 590 20.35 -4.75 4.23
CA ARG A 590 20.45 -3.28 4.13
C ARG A 590 19.67 -2.56 5.25
N PHE A 591 18.44 -2.99 5.54
CA PHE A 591 17.60 -2.39 6.58
C PHE A 591 17.98 -2.84 8.00
N ASN A 592 18.51 -4.05 8.17
CA ASN A 592 19.08 -4.48 9.46
C ASN A 592 20.24 -3.58 9.92
N ASN A 593 21.01 -3.00 8.98
CA ASN A 593 22.05 -2.02 9.29
C ASN A 593 21.48 -0.62 9.63
N ILE A 594 20.31 -0.25 9.08
CA ILE A 594 19.62 1.01 9.39
C ILE A 594 19.04 0.95 10.82
N ILE A 595 18.41 -0.16 11.19
CA ILE A 595 17.88 -0.40 12.55
C ILE A 595 19.02 -0.40 13.58
N ARG A 596 20.16 -1.06 13.27
CA ARG A 596 21.34 -1.08 14.16
C ARG A 596 22.05 0.27 14.32
N ARG A 597 21.89 1.20 13.37
CA ARG A 597 22.51 2.54 13.45
C ARG A 597 21.67 3.56 14.23
N ARG A 598 20.34 3.40 14.30
CA ARG A 598 19.46 4.30 15.08
C ARG A 598 19.14 3.81 16.49
N PHE A 599 19.26 2.50 16.77
CA PHE A 599 19.08 1.95 18.10
C PHE A 599 20.40 1.37 18.62
N GLN A 600 21.09 2.11 19.49
CA GLN A 600 22.06 1.46 20.37
C GLN A 600 21.29 0.49 21.27
N PRO A 601 21.70 -0.78 21.38
CA PRO A 601 21.10 -1.69 22.33
C PRO A 601 21.36 -1.15 23.74
N PHE A 602 20.29 -0.94 24.51
CA PHE A 602 20.39 -0.80 25.95
C PHE A 602 21.28 -1.93 26.50
N PRO A 603 22.23 -1.66 27.41
CA PRO A 603 23.09 -2.70 27.93
C PRO A 603 22.22 -3.73 28.66
N LEU A 604 22.28 -4.97 28.20
CA LEU A 604 21.80 -6.16 28.90
C LEU A 604 22.33 -6.09 30.33
N TYR A 605 21.42 -5.88 31.30
CA TYR A 605 21.73 -5.93 32.72
C TYR A 605 22.35 -7.29 33.04
N GLN A 606 23.62 -7.26 33.46
CA GLN A 606 24.28 -8.39 34.10
C GLN A 606 23.56 -8.71 35.41
N HIS A 607 23.40 -10.01 35.68
CA HIS A 607 22.77 -10.59 36.86
C HIS A 607 23.16 -9.90 38.18
N ILE A 608 22.19 -9.27 38.84
CA ILE A 608 22.27 -8.90 40.25
C ILE A 608 21.68 -10.07 41.06
N PRO A 609 22.37 -10.61 42.08
CA PRO A 609 21.84 -11.68 42.92
C PRO A 609 20.61 -11.22 43.72
N TRP A 610 19.64 -12.12 43.85
CA TRP A 610 18.30 -11.95 44.43
C TRP A 610 18.25 -11.66 45.95
N ASP A 611 19.17 -10.89 46.53
CA ASP A 611 19.13 -10.59 47.98
C ASP A 611 19.87 -9.31 48.42
N THR A 612 19.95 -8.30 47.56
CA THR A 612 20.60 -7.03 47.93
C THR A 612 19.56 -6.01 48.44
N PRO A 613 19.56 -5.62 49.73
CA PRO A 613 18.65 -4.59 50.21
C PRO A 613 19.03 -3.22 49.64
N PHE A 614 18.03 -2.43 49.25
CA PHE A 614 18.23 -1.04 48.85
C PHE A 614 17.39 -0.09 49.70
N ILE A 615 17.90 1.14 49.86
CA ILE A 615 17.33 2.15 50.75
C ILE A 615 16.66 3.22 49.89
N LEU A 616 15.37 3.42 50.12
CA LEU A 616 14.62 4.56 49.58
C LEU A 616 13.96 5.29 50.75
N ASN A 617 14.16 6.61 50.86
CA ASN A 617 13.59 7.44 51.92
C ASN A 617 13.77 6.89 53.35
N ASN A 618 15.00 6.54 53.73
CA ASN A 618 15.36 6.04 55.07
C ASN A 618 14.63 4.76 55.52
N HIS A 619 14.08 3.98 54.59
CA HIS A 619 13.55 2.65 54.85
C HIS A 619 14.30 1.61 54.02
N ILE A 620 14.65 0.49 54.66
CA ILE A 620 15.34 -0.64 54.03
C ILE A 620 14.28 -1.58 53.46
N TYR A 621 14.31 -1.79 52.14
CA TYR A 621 13.46 -2.75 51.46
C TYR A 621 14.29 -3.94 50.99
N ARG A 622 13.72 -5.14 51.08
CA ARG A 622 14.21 -6.37 50.44
C ARG A 622 13.18 -6.76 49.39
N LEU A 623 13.64 -7.16 48.20
CA LEU A 623 12.79 -7.69 47.14
C LEU A 623 12.22 -9.05 47.54
#